data_AF-A0A953ILF2-F1
#
_entry.id   AF-A0A953ILF2-F1
#
_cell.length_a   1.000
_cell.length_b   1.000
_cell.length_c   1.000
_cell.angle_alpha   90.00
_cell.angle_beta   90.00
_cell.angle_gamma   90.00
#
_symmetry.space_group_name_H-M   'P 1'
#
loop_
_entity.id
_entity.type
_entity.pdbx_description
1 polymer ?
#
loop_
_entity_poly.entity_id
_entity_poly.type
_entity_poly.pdbx_seq_one_letter_code
_entity_poly.pdbx_strand_id
1 'polypeptide(L)'
;MNETAEVVYQSEMRRTSDETGVVRAIDVGYGNTKFVLQARGGGYEEVCSLFPSVTPVASVKSFAESSGMSRDTVKVPVGDLVYEVGRDAVLAQAGNAFGRTLDQEFAGTDSYVALVKGALHYMNRDRIAALVLGLPLSTWQSRRRELASRIEGAHKITVDGRRTVTVEHCSVVPQPLGGFYDYATGKGLLDSMANEVNLVIDPGYFTLDWLLTHGTKISDERSGAANNGG
;
A
#
# COMPACT_ATOMS: atom_id res chain seq x y z
N MET A 1 -16.12 -18.54 19.70
CA MET A 1 -16.39 -17.11 19.47
C MET A 1 -15.09 -16.38 19.72
N ASN A 2 -14.39 -15.93 18.67
CA ASN A 2 -13.17 -15.15 18.83
C ASN A 2 -13.55 -13.68 18.61
N GLU A 3 -13.82 -12.98 19.72
CA GLU A 3 -14.07 -11.52 19.79
C GLU A 3 -12.92 -10.68 19.23
N THR A 4 -11.76 -11.28 18.95
CA THR A 4 -10.49 -10.58 18.81
C THR A 4 -10.34 -9.78 17.52
N ALA A 5 -10.84 -10.23 16.36
CA ALA A 5 -10.60 -9.53 15.08
C ALA A 5 -11.54 -8.34 14.84
N GLU A 6 -12.81 -8.49 15.22
CA GLU A 6 -13.83 -7.44 15.14
C GLU A 6 -13.57 -6.36 16.19
N VAL A 7 -13.17 -6.76 17.40
CA VAL A 7 -12.68 -5.82 18.42
C VAL A 7 -11.39 -5.14 17.96
N VAL A 8 -10.46 -5.82 17.27
CA VAL A 8 -9.26 -5.15 16.73
C VAL A 8 -9.63 -4.12 15.67
N TYR A 9 -10.42 -4.47 14.64
CA TYR A 9 -10.82 -3.52 13.60
C TYR A 9 -11.67 -2.36 14.15
N GLN A 10 -12.65 -2.64 15.02
CA GLN A 10 -13.51 -1.61 15.64
C GLN A 10 -12.77 -0.81 16.71
N SER A 11 -11.80 -1.38 17.44
CA SER A 11 -10.98 -0.65 18.40
C SER A 11 -9.89 0.16 17.73
N GLU A 12 -9.35 -0.27 16.58
CA GLU A 12 -8.49 0.54 15.72
C GLU A 12 -9.29 1.71 15.16
N MET A 13 -10.50 1.47 14.62
CA MET A 13 -11.41 2.53 14.13
C MET A 13 -11.88 3.49 15.23
N ARG A 14 -12.18 2.99 16.44
CA ARG A 14 -12.56 3.83 17.60
C ARG A 14 -11.40 4.56 18.25
N ARG A 15 -10.18 3.99 18.28
CA ARG A 15 -8.98 4.73 18.70
C ARG A 15 -8.65 5.84 17.71
N THR A 16 -9.00 5.69 16.43
CA THR A 16 -8.80 6.73 15.40
C THR A 16 -9.87 7.83 15.39
N SER A 17 -10.98 7.69 16.14
CA SER A 17 -12.06 8.69 16.15
C SER A 17 -11.95 9.74 17.25
N ASP A 18 -11.09 9.54 18.27
CA ASP A 18 -11.02 10.41 19.45
C ASP A 18 -9.85 11.41 19.42
N GLU A 19 -8.99 11.37 18.40
CA GLU A 19 -8.04 12.44 18.06
C GLU A 19 -8.06 12.67 16.54
N THR A 20 -7.94 13.93 16.11
CA THR A 20 -8.01 14.41 14.72
C THR A 20 -6.84 13.95 13.82
N GLY A 21 -6.54 12.65 13.81
CA GLY A 21 -5.42 12.04 13.12
C GLY A 21 -5.71 11.78 11.64
N VAL A 22 -4.70 12.00 10.78
CA VAL A 22 -4.81 11.69 9.34
C VAL A 22 -4.65 10.18 9.14
N VAL A 23 -5.69 9.53 8.61
CA VAL A 23 -5.67 8.11 8.20
C VAL A 23 -5.45 8.02 6.68
N ARG A 24 -4.61 7.09 6.22
CA ARG A 24 -4.31 6.86 4.79
C ARG A 24 -4.16 5.38 4.47
N ALA A 25 -4.34 5.05 3.19
CA ALA A 25 -4.08 3.71 2.66
C ALA A 25 -3.13 3.75 1.46
N ILE A 26 -2.30 2.72 1.33
CA ILE A 26 -1.43 2.45 0.18
C ILE A 26 -1.57 0.97 -0.20
N ASP A 27 -1.84 0.71 -1.48
CA ASP A 27 -1.82 -0.62 -2.09
C ASP A 27 -0.63 -0.72 -3.05
N VAL A 28 0.43 -1.39 -2.60
CA VAL A 28 1.63 -1.63 -3.42
C VAL A 28 1.47 -2.96 -4.15
N GLY A 29 1.10 -2.88 -5.43
CA GLY A 29 1.05 -4.04 -6.33
C GLY A 29 2.27 -4.13 -7.25
N TYR A 30 2.44 -5.25 -7.94
CA TYR A 30 3.55 -5.45 -8.91
C TYR A 30 3.51 -4.50 -10.10
N GLY A 31 2.31 -4.08 -10.53
CA GLY A 31 2.15 -3.15 -11.65
C GLY A 31 2.16 -1.70 -11.22
N ASN A 32 1.40 -1.36 -10.19
CA ASN A 32 1.16 0.00 -9.74
C ASN A 32 1.12 0.07 -8.21
N THR A 33 1.56 1.22 -7.69
CA THR A 33 1.33 1.63 -6.31
C THR A 33 0.17 2.60 -6.31
N LYS A 34 -0.92 2.24 -5.63
CA LYS A 34 -2.12 3.07 -5.48
C LYS A 34 -2.18 3.62 -4.06
N PHE A 35 -2.73 4.82 -3.89
CA PHE A 35 -2.75 5.46 -2.59
C PHE A 35 -3.82 6.56 -2.50
N VAL A 36 -4.25 6.85 -1.28
CA VAL A 36 -5.22 7.90 -0.97
C VAL A 36 -4.52 9.25 -0.80
N LEU A 37 -4.94 10.28 -1.53
CA LEU A 37 -4.48 11.67 -1.35
C LEU A 37 -5.25 12.37 -0.22
N GLN A 38 -6.58 12.25 -0.26
CA GLN A 38 -7.49 12.97 0.62
C GLN A 38 -8.80 12.20 0.81
N ALA A 39 -9.31 12.19 2.03
CA ALA A 39 -10.72 11.91 2.31
C ALA A 39 -11.52 13.22 2.29
N ARG A 40 -12.63 13.27 1.56
CA ARG A 40 -13.52 14.43 1.46
C ARG A 40 -14.79 14.19 2.28
N GLY A 41 -15.24 15.25 2.96
CA GLY A 41 -16.65 15.39 3.37
C GLY A 41 -17.18 14.44 4.46
N GLY A 42 -16.36 13.98 5.41
CA GLY A 42 -16.84 13.18 6.56
C GLY A 42 -17.50 11.84 6.17
N GLY A 43 -17.31 11.39 4.92
CA GLY A 43 -17.84 10.15 4.35
C GLY A 43 -16.81 9.44 3.46
N TYR A 44 -17.28 8.53 2.60
CA TYR A 44 -16.47 7.60 1.81
C TYR A 44 -15.90 8.16 0.49
N GLU A 45 -15.94 9.47 0.29
CA GLU A 45 -15.37 10.09 -0.91
C GLU A 45 -13.86 10.24 -0.76
N GLU A 46 -13.11 9.33 -1.35
CA GLU A 46 -11.65 9.38 -1.38
C GLU A 46 -11.13 9.87 -2.73
N VAL A 47 -10.11 10.73 -2.69
CA VAL A 47 -9.31 11.09 -3.87
C VAL A 47 -8.12 10.14 -3.90
N CYS A 48 -8.13 9.19 -4.82
CA CYS A 48 -7.04 8.25 -5.02
C CYS A 48 -6.12 8.68 -6.16
N SER A 49 -4.86 8.26 -6.09
CA SER A 49 -3.88 8.41 -7.16
C SER A 49 -3.03 7.13 -7.25
N LEU A 50 -2.28 6.98 -8.34
CA LEU A 50 -1.35 5.88 -8.52
C LEU A 50 -0.10 6.33 -9.28
N PHE A 51 0.96 5.51 -9.18
CA PHE A 51 2.11 5.55 -10.07
C PHE A 51 2.63 4.12 -10.34
N PRO A 52 3.40 3.89 -11.42
CA PRO A 52 3.95 2.57 -11.73
C PRO A 52 4.87 2.04 -10.62
N SER A 53 4.76 0.77 -10.26
CA SER A 53 5.63 0.13 -9.26
C SER A 53 7.02 -0.17 -9.83
N VAL A 54 7.81 0.88 -10.01
CA VAL A 54 9.16 0.82 -10.55
C VAL A 54 10.07 1.68 -9.66
N THR A 55 11.22 1.11 -9.31
CA THR A 55 12.19 1.73 -8.38
C THR A 55 13.60 1.64 -8.98
N PRO A 56 13.90 2.33 -10.09
CA PRO A 56 15.28 2.43 -10.56
C PRO A 56 16.15 3.07 -9.47
N VAL A 57 17.39 2.56 -9.33
CA VAL A 57 18.39 3.20 -8.48
C VAL A 57 18.81 4.50 -9.16
N ALA A 58 18.69 5.61 -8.44
CA ALA A 58 18.99 6.93 -8.96
C ALA A 58 20.46 7.02 -9.39
N SER A 59 20.71 7.41 -10.64
CA SER A 59 22.07 7.66 -11.09
C SER A 59 22.58 9.01 -10.56
N VAL A 60 23.89 9.10 -10.34
CA VAL A 60 24.57 10.34 -9.91
C VAL A 60 24.51 11.44 -11.00
N LYS A 61 24.20 11.07 -12.25
CA LYS A 61 24.11 11.98 -13.40
C LYS A 61 22.78 11.79 -14.13
N SER A 62 21.81 12.66 -13.85
CA SER A 62 20.58 12.75 -14.64
C SER A 62 20.75 13.75 -15.77
N PHE A 63 20.76 13.27 -17.01
CA PHE A 63 20.77 14.14 -18.20
C PHE A 63 19.51 15.03 -18.27
N ALA A 64 18.38 14.55 -17.72
CA ALA A 64 17.13 15.30 -17.66
C ALA A 64 17.24 16.52 -16.72
N GLU A 65 17.91 16.36 -15.56
CA GLU A 65 18.20 17.47 -14.63
C GLU A 65 19.09 18.54 -15.28
N SER A 66 20.09 18.13 -16.07
CA SER A 66 20.94 19.08 -16.82
C SER A 66 20.25 19.75 -18.01
N SER A 67 19.14 19.19 -18.49
CA SER A 67 18.39 19.70 -19.66
C SER A 67 17.15 20.52 -19.28
N GLY A 68 16.88 20.72 -17.98
CA GLY A 68 15.72 21.47 -17.50
C GLY A 68 14.38 20.73 -17.66
N MET A 69 14.39 19.44 -17.99
CA MET A 69 13.18 18.61 -18.09
C MET A 69 12.95 17.92 -16.74
N SER A 70 11.96 18.40 -15.97
CA SER A 70 11.59 17.78 -14.70
C SER A 70 10.70 16.55 -14.93
N ARG A 71 11.04 15.43 -14.29
CA ARG A 71 10.17 14.27 -14.17
C ARG A 71 9.27 14.42 -12.94
N ASP A 72 8.04 13.93 -13.01
CA ASP A 72 7.19 13.72 -11.83
C ASP A 72 7.69 12.49 -11.06
N THR A 73 8.83 12.66 -10.38
CA THR A 73 9.49 11.67 -9.54
C THR A 73 10.08 12.31 -8.28
N VAL A 74 10.32 11.47 -7.27
CA VAL A 74 11.05 11.80 -6.06
C VAL A 74 12.20 10.81 -5.87
N LYS A 75 13.38 11.32 -5.49
CA LYS A 75 14.52 10.51 -5.07
C LYS A 75 14.40 10.21 -3.57
N VAL A 76 14.10 8.96 -3.23
CA VAL A 76 13.88 8.50 -1.86
C VAL A 76 15.07 7.67 -1.36
N PRO A 77 15.68 8.02 -0.22
CA PRO A 77 16.75 7.21 0.36
C PRO A 77 16.17 6.01 1.12
N VAL A 78 16.69 4.80 0.86
CA VAL A 78 16.38 3.57 1.61
C VAL A 78 17.67 2.76 1.76
N GLY A 79 18.07 2.52 3.01
CA GLY A 79 19.39 1.94 3.29
C GLY A 79 20.51 2.80 2.71
N ASP A 80 21.44 2.15 2.00
CA ASP A 80 22.58 2.80 1.34
C ASP A 80 22.25 3.26 -0.09
N LEU A 81 21.04 3.01 -0.57
CA LEU A 81 20.61 3.31 -1.93
C LEU A 81 19.63 4.48 -1.97
N VAL A 82 19.59 5.11 -3.14
CA VAL A 82 18.58 6.12 -3.49
C VAL A 82 17.78 5.58 -4.65
N TYR A 83 16.47 5.53 -4.49
CA TYR A 83 15.53 5.09 -5.51
C TYR A 83 14.81 6.29 -6.11
N GLU A 84 14.56 6.29 -7.41
CA GLU A 84 13.71 7.28 -8.07
C GLU A 84 12.31 6.69 -8.27
N VAL A 85 11.30 7.30 -7.65
CA VAL A 85 9.94 6.77 -7.59
C VAL A 85 8.95 7.84 -8.01
N GLY A 86 7.93 7.49 -8.78
CA GLY A 86 6.89 8.42 -9.20
C GLY A 86 6.28 8.07 -10.55
N ARG A 87 5.41 8.96 -11.03
CA ARG A 87 4.65 8.75 -12.27
C ARG A 87 5.55 8.58 -13.49
N ASP A 88 6.67 9.29 -13.50
CA ASP A 88 7.66 9.26 -14.59
C ASP A 88 8.86 8.34 -14.30
N ALA A 89 8.81 7.51 -13.25
CA ALA A 89 9.95 6.67 -12.84
C ALA A 89 10.38 5.66 -13.92
N VAL A 90 9.46 5.24 -14.79
CA VAL A 90 9.76 4.40 -15.95
C VAL A 90 10.76 5.03 -16.91
N LEU A 91 10.82 6.37 -17.00
CA LEU A 91 11.76 7.10 -17.85
C LEU A 91 13.18 7.13 -17.25
N ALA A 92 13.32 6.84 -15.95
CA ALA A 92 14.60 6.74 -15.25
C ALA A 92 15.22 5.34 -15.32
N GLN A 93 14.46 4.35 -15.79
CA GLN A 93 14.92 2.97 -15.87
C GLN A 93 15.88 2.79 -17.06
N ALA A 94 17.10 2.34 -16.79
CA ALA A 94 18.08 2.03 -17.83
C ALA A 94 17.99 0.54 -18.24
N GLY A 95 17.86 0.26 -19.53
CA GLY A 95 17.94 -1.09 -20.11
C GLY A 95 16.65 -1.94 -20.06
N ASN A 96 16.73 -3.17 -20.57
CA ASN A 96 15.63 -4.14 -20.67
C ASN A 96 15.22 -4.79 -19.32
N ALA A 97 15.32 -4.06 -18.20
CA ALA A 97 14.90 -4.53 -16.89
C ALA A 97 13.36 -4.60 -16.73
N PHE A 98 12.65 -5.01 -17.78
CA PHE A 98 11.21 -5.31 -17.79
C PHE A 98 10.87 -6.61 -17.05
N GLY A 99 11.89 -7.36 -16.63
CA GLY A 99 11.74 -8.58 -15.82
C GLY A 99 11.31 -8.26 -14.40
N ARG A 100 10.03 -7.96 -14.20
CA ARG A 100 9.39 -7.97 -12.89
C ARG A 100 9.28 -9.44 -12.45
N THR A 101 10.34 -10.00 -11.90
CA THR A 101 10.26 -11.32 -11.26
C THR A 101 9.32 -11.18 -10.07
N LEU A 102 8.26 -12.00 -10.05
CA LEU A 102 7.38 -12.15 -8.90
C LEU A 102 8.18 -12.74 -7.75
N ASP A 103 8.67 -11.85 -6.91
CA ASP A 103 9.41 -12.24 -5.73
C ASP A 103 8.45 -12.24 -4.55
N GLN A 104 8.22 -13.40 -3.93
CA GLN A 104 7.46 -13.45 -2.67
C GLN A 104 8.16 -12.68 -1.55
N GLU A 105 9.46 -12.38 -1.70
CA GLU A 105 10.22 -11.48 -0.84
C GLU A 105 9.99 -10.00 -1.15
N PHE A 106 9.25 -9.65 -2.22
CA PHE A 106 9.10 -8.27 -2.67
C PHE A 106 8.66 -7.32 -1.55
N ALA A 107 7.68 -7.71 -0.73
CA ALA A 107 7.22 -6.93 0.41
C ALA A 107 8.28 -6.68 1.50
N GLY A 108 9.31 -7.52 1.57
CA GLY A 108 10.48 -7.36 2.43
C GLY A 108 11.63 -6.55 1.81
N THR A 109 11.50 -6.09 0.55
CA THR A 109 12.60 -5.39 -0.14
C THR A 109 12.64 -3.90 0.15
N ASP A 110 13.82 -3.30 -0.02
CA ASP A 110 14.02 -1.84 0.00
C ASP A 110 13.20 -1.14 -1.09
N SER A 111 12.99 -1.80 -2.22
CA SER A 111 12.13 -1.32 -3.31
C SER A 111 10.68 -1.12 -2.84
N TYR A 112 10.12 -2.05 -2.04
CA TYR A 112 8.78 -1.88 -1.50
C TYR A 112 8.69 -0.65 -0.58
N VAL A 113 9.68 -0.46 0.29
CA VAL A 113 9.75 0.74 1.15
C VAL A 113 9.91 2.01 0.32
N ALA A 114 10.69 1.98 -0.76
CA ALA A 114 10.83 3.12 -1.67
C ALA A 114 9.48 3.49 -2.31
N LEU A 115 8.68 2.51 -2.73
CA LEU A 115 7.32 2.73 -3.25
C LEU A 115 6.40 3.36 -2.18
N VAL A 116 6.43 2.84 -0.95
CA VAL A 116 5.67 3.43 0.17
C VAL A 116 6.09 4.89 0.40
N LYS A 117 7.40 5.18 0.44
CA LYS A 117 7.91 6.55 0.58
C LYS A 117 7.50 7.46 -0.58
N GLY A 118 7.47 6.94 -1.80
CA GLY A 118 6.95 7.66 -2.97
C GLY A 118 5.47 8.04 -2.80
N ALA A 119 4.64 7.13 -2.32
CA ALA A 119 3.24 7.45 -2.01
C ALA A 119 3.12 8.49 -0.87
N LEU A 120 3.90 8.36 0.22
CA LEU A 120 3.95 9.35 1.29
C LEU A 120 4.38 10.74 0.78
N HIS A 121 5.30 10.80 -0.19
CA HIS A 121 5.67 12.04 -0.87
C HIS A 121 4.44 12.69 -1.52
N TYR A 122 3.69 11.95 -2.33
CA TYR A 122 2.51 12.50 -3.02
C TYR A 122 1.35 12.86 -2.07
N MET A 123 1.21 12.19 -0.92
CA MET A 123 0.17 12.53 0.07
C MET A 123 0.33 13.92 0.68
N ASN A 124 1.54 14.50 0.62
CA ASN A 124 1.85 15.84 1.14
C ASN A 124 1.44 16.07 2.61
N ARG A 125 1.77 15.11 3.48
CA ARG A 125 1.57 15.18 4.93
C ARG A 125 2.86 14.85 5.66
N ASP A 126 3.12 15.54 6.76
CA ASP A 126 4.30 15.29 7.60
C ASP A 126 4.04 14.19 8.65
N ARG A 127 2.77 13.92 8.95
CA ARG A 127 2.34 12.93 9.94
C ARG A 127 1.11 12.18 9.45
N ILE A 128 1.16 10.85 9.55
CA ILE A 128 0.09 9.90 9.31
C ILE A 128 -0.15 9.16 10.61
N ALA A 129 -1.34 9.33 11.20
CA ALA A 129 -1.69 8.71 12.47
C ALA A 129 -1.87 7.19 12.30
N ALA A 130 -2.55 6.79 11.22
CA ALA A 130 -2.69 5.39 10.86
C ALA A 130 -2.52 5.22 9.35
N LEU A 131 -1.62 4.31 8.97
CA LEU A 131 -1.39 3.89 7.59
C LEU A 131 -1.86 2.45 7.41
N VAL A 132 -2.73 2.22 6.44
CA VAL A 132 -3.18 0.88 6.05
C VAL A 132 -2.45 0.45 4.79
N LEU A 133 -1.79 -0.71 4.83
CA LEU A 133 -1.15 -1.33 3.68
C LEU A 133 -1.86 -2.62 3.28
N GLY A 134 -1.82 -2.93 1.99
CA GLY A 134 -2.27 -4.23 1.46
C GLY A 134 -1.09 -5.17 1.16
N LEU A 135 -1.28 -6.46 1.43
CA LEU A 135 -0.44 -7.53 0.87
C LEU A 135 -1.28 -8.62 0.18
N PRO A 136 -0.75 -9.29 -0.86
CA PRO A 136 -1.35 -10.51 -1.40
C PRO A 136 -1.52 -11.56 -0.31
N LEU A 137 -2.56 -12.39 -0.39
CA LEU A 137 -2.86 -13.37 0.65
C LEU A 137 -1.71 -14.36 0.88
N SER A 138 -1.02 -14.71 -0.21
CA SER A 138 0.14 -15.61 -0.21
C SER A 138 1.30 -15.13 0.68
N THR A 139 1.45 -13.81 0.88
CA THR A 139 2.56 -13.23 1.66
C THR A 139 2.10 -12.49 2.91
N TRP A 140 0.79 -12.19 3.02
CA TRP A 140 0.23 -11.42 4.12
C TRP A 140 0.55 -12.03 5.48
N GLN A 141 0.27 -13.32 5.67
CA GLN A 141 0.38 -13.93 7.01
C GLN A 141 1.84 -14.00 7.50
N SER A 142 2.79 -14.24 6.60
CA SER A 142 4.21 -14.34 6.93
C SER A 142 4.87 -12.97 7.12
N ARG A 143 4.43 -11.92 6.41
CA ARG A 143 5.14 -10.62 6.36
C ARG A 143 4.46 -9.46 7.06
N ARG A 144 3.16 -9.53 7.37
CA ARG A 144 2.39 -8.37 7.86
C ARG A 144 3.02 -7.65 9.05
N ARG A 145 3.59 -8.40 10.01
CA ARG A 145 4.18 -7.82 11.23
C ARG A 145 5.52 -7.15 10.96
N GLU A 146 6.38 -7.82 10.19
CA GLU A 146 7.68 -7.29 9.80
C GLU A 146 7.53 -6.01 8.96
N LEU A 147 6.62 -6.03 7.98
CA LEU A 147 6.34 -4.88 7.15
C LEU A 147 5.78 -3.71 7.98
N ALA A 148 4.79 -3.95 8.86
CA ALA A 148 4.26 -2.91 9.74
C ALA A 148 5.38 -2.26 10.57
N SER A 149 6.20 -3.07 11.23
CA SER A 149 7.31 -2.58 12.06
C SER A 149 8.34 -1.77 11.26
N ARG A 150 8.54 -2.09 9.98
CA ARG A 150 9.48 -1.39 9.10
C ARG A 150 8.93 -0.04 8.61
N ILE A 151 7.60 0.09 8.53
CA ILE A 151 6.92 1.28 8.02
C ILE A 151 6.53 2.24 9.14
N GLU A 152 6.34 1.77 10.38
CA GLU A 152 6.18 2.67 11.53
C GLU A 152 7.45 3.49 11.80
N GLY A 153 7.27 4.73 12.25
CA GLY A 153 8.34 5.68 12.56
C GLY A 153 8.55 6.77 11.51
N ALA A 154 9.70 7.45 11.61
CA ALA A 154 10.04 8.61 10.79
C ALA A 154 10.81 8.21 9.53
N HIS A 155 10.33 8.67 8.37
CA HIS A 155 10.90 8.37 7.07
C HIS A 155 11.42 9.64 6.40
N LYS A 156 12.73 9.70 6.16
CA LYS A 156 13.30 10.67 5.22
C LYS A 156 12.75 10.36 3.82
N ILE A 157 12.06 11.34 3.24
CA ILE A 157 11.43 11.24 1.92
C ILE A 157 12.34 11.79 0.83
N THR A 158 13.02 12.91 1.08
CA THR A 158 13.96 13.50 0.13
C THR A 158 15.41 13.25 0.54
N VAL A 159 16.29 13.10 -0.45
CA VAL A 159 17.75 12.88 -0.21
C VAL A 159 18.42 14.01 0.57
N ASP A 160 17.93 15.24 0.43
CA ASP A 160 18.44 16.40 1.17
C ASP A 160 17.94 16.46 2.62
N GLY A 161 17.09 15.51 3.03
CA GLY A 161 16.52 15.42 4.37
C GLY A 161 15.50 16.49 4.71
N ARG A 162 15.14 17.39 3.77
CA ARG A 162 14.20 18.50 4.04
C ARG A 162 12.78 18.02 4.28
N ARG A 163 12.41 16.87 3.72
CA ARG A 163 11.08 16.28 3.91
C ARG A 163 11.18 14.95 4.64
N THR A 164 10.51 14.90 5.79
CA THR A 164 10.36 13.70 6.62
C THR A 164 8.89 13.48 6.91
N VAL A 165 8.44 12.24 6.87
CA VAL A 165 7.05 11.86 7.19
C VAL A 165 7.06 10.83 8.30
N THR A 166 6.25 11.04 9.33
CA THR A 166 6.10 10.11 10.45
C THR A 166 4.83 9.30 10.28
N VAL A 167 4.96 7.97 10.31
CA VAL A 167 3.84 7.02 10.39
C VAL A 167 3.78 6.52 11.83
N GLU A 168 2.71 6.80 12.53
CA GLU A 168 2.62 6.44 13.96
C GLU A 168 2.17 5.00 14.16
N HIS A 169 1.21 4.57 13.35
CA HIS A 169 0.73 3.21 13.36
C HIS A 169 0.56 2.68 11.93
N CYS A 170 0.95 1.43 11.71
CA CYS A 170 0.79 0.75 10.44
C CYS A 170 0.02 -0.55 10.62
N SER A 171 -1.10 -0.69 9.92
CA SER A 171 -1.85 -1.95 9.81
C SER A 171 -1.67 -2.54 8.42
N VAL A 172 -1.47 -3.86 8.33
CA VAL A 172 -1.28 -4.56 7.07
C VAL A 172 -2.36 -5.62 6.92
N VAL A 173 -3.20 -5.46 5.90
CA VAL A 173 -4.39 -6.29 5.65
C VAL A 173 -4.25 -7.08 4.35
N PRO A 174 -5.02 -8.16 4.15
CA PRO A 174 -5.12 -8.80 2.85
C PRO A 174 -5.69 -7.84 1.80
N GLN A 175 -5.07 -7.78 0.62
CA GLN A 175 -5.56 -6.94 -0.49
C GLN A 175 -7.04 -7.18 -0.86
N PRO A 176 -7.53 -8.44 -0.97
CA PRO A 176 -8.94 -8.67 -1.31
C PRO A 176 -9.92 -8.09 -0.27
N LEU A 177 -9.48 -7.96 0.99
CA LEU A 177 -10.31 -7.38 2.04
C LEU A 177 -10.58 -5.89 1.80
N GLY A 178 -9.64 -5.16 1.19
CA GLY A 178 -9.83 -3.76 0.81
C GLY A 178 -10.98 -3.59 -0.19
N GLY A 179 -11.01 -4.41 -1.23
CA GLY A 179 -12.09 -4.40 -2.23
C GLY A 179 -13.44 -4.81 -1.65
N PHE A 180 -13.47 -5.76 -0.72
CA PHE A 180 -14.67 -6.14 0.01
C PHE A 180 -15.26 -4.95 0.78
N TYR A 181 -14.44 -4.26 1.58
CA TYR A 181 -14.90 -3.12 2.36
C TYR A 181 -15.33 -1.96 1.46
N ASP A 182 -14.59 -1.64 0.39
CA ASP A 182 -14.98 -0.60 -0.57
C ASP A 182 -16.38 -0.88 -1.15
N TYR A 183 -16.62 -2.10 -1.62
CA TYR A 183 -17.92 -2.51 -2.16
C TYR A 183 -19.05 -2.46 -1.11
N ALA A 184 -18.85 -3.12 0.04
CA ALA A 184 -19.87 -3.24 1.07
C ALA A 184 -20.25 -1.86 1.62
N THR A 185 -19.26 -1.00 1.82
CA THR A 185 -19.43 0.35 2.33
C THR A 185 -20.11 1.26 1.32
N GLY A 186 -19.64 1.27 0.07
CA GLY A 186 -20.21 2.09 -1.00
C GLY A 186 -21.67 1.72 -1.34
N LYS A 187 -22.10 0.51 -0.98
CA LYS A 187 -23.49 0.05 -1.14
C LYS A 187 -24.33 0.07 0.13
N GLY A 188 -23.76 0.44 1.29
CA GLY A 188 -24.46 0.37 2.58
C GLY A 188 -24.83 -1.06 2.99
N LEU A 189 -24.07 -2.06 2.55
CA LEU A 189 -24.30 -3.49 2.76
C LEU A 189 -23.44 -4.09 3.87
N LEU A 190 -22.65 -3.28 4.60
CA LEU A 190 -21.77 -3.79 5.65
C LEU A 190 -22.51 -4.67 6.66
N ASP A 191 -23.65 -4.23 7.16
CA ASP A 191 -24.42 -4.97 8.17
C ASP A 191 -25.04 -6.26 7.64
N SER A 192 -25.49 -6.27 6.37
CA SER A 192 -26.05 -7.46 5.74
C SER A 192 -24.96 -8.47 5.42
N MET A 193 -23.86 -8.02 4.83
CA MET A 193 -22.72 -8.89 4.46
C MET A 193 -21.97 -9.41 5.69
N ALA A 194 -22.05 -8.72 6.84
CA ALA A 194 -21.47 -9.14 8.11
C ALA A 194 -22.01 -10.49 8.62
N ASN A 195 -23.17 -10.94 8.14
CA ASN A 195 -23.78 -12.21 8.54
C ASN A 195 -23.82 -13.25 7.40
N GLU A 196 -23.20 -12.94 6.26
CA GLU A 196 -23.20 -13.80 5.07
C GLU A 196 -21.84 -14.44 4.82
N VAL A 197 -21.83 -15.49 3.99
CA VAL A 197 -20.59 -16.01 3.40
C VAL A 197 -20.26 -15.19 2.16
N ASN A 198 -19.14 -14.47 2.17
CA ASN A 198 -18.71 -13.63 1.06
C ASN A 198 -17.46 -14.23 0.41
N LEU A 199 -17.50 -14.45 -0.90
CA LEU A 199 -16.33 -14.81 -1.71
C LEU A 199 -15.85 -13.57 -2.47
N VAL A 200 -14.64 -13.13 -2.19
CA VAL A 200 -13.95 -12.07 -2.94
C VAL A 200 -12.96 -12.72 -3.88
N ILE A 201 -12.96 -12.29 -5.14
CA ILE A 201 -12.00 -12.72 -6.16
C ILE A 201 -11.26 -11.47 -6.61
N ASP A 202 -9.94 -11.45 -6.44
CA ASP A 202 -9.07 -10.32 -6.73
C ASP A 202 -8.08 -10.71 -7.85
N PRO A 203 -8.40 -10.41 -9.12
CA PRO A 203 -7.48 -10.58 -10.23
C PRO A 203 -6.45 -9.46 -10.26
N GLY A 204 -5.21 -9.80 -9.89
CA GLY A 204 -4.04 -8.94 -10.01
C GLY A 204 -3.33 -9.06 -11.35
N TYR A 205 -2.22 -8.33 -11.51
CA TYR A 205 -1.42 -8.35 -12.74
C TYR A 205 -0.86 -9.75 -13.07
N PHE A 206 -0.57 -10.56 -12.04
CA PHE A 206 -0.01 -11.92 -12.19
C PHE A 206 -0.57 -12.93 -11.19
N THR A 207 -1.38 -12.48 -10.23
CA THR A 207 -1.96 -13.33 -9.18
C THR A 207 -3.47 -13.30 -9.30
N LEU A 208 -4.10 -14.41 -8.93
CA LEU A 208 -5.52 -14.47 -8.65
C LEU A 208 -5.66 -14.86 -7.18
N ASP A 209 -6.04 -13.91 -6.35
CA ASP A 209 -6.28 -14.12 -4.93
C ASP A 209 -7.79 -14.35 -4.72
N TRP A 210 -8.17 -15.31 -3.88
CA TRP A 210 -9.55 -15.49 -3.45
C TRP A 210 -9.63 -15.53 -1.92
N LEU A 211 -10.59 -14.76 -1.39
CA LEU A 211 -10.84 -14.64 0.03
C LEU A 211 -12.27 -15.09 0.31
N LEU A 212 -12.42 -16.17 1.07
CA LEU A 212 -13.72 -16.57 1.61
C LEU A 212 -13.85 -16.01 3.02
N THR A 213 -14.94 -15.31 3.29
CA THR A 213 -15.26 -14.76 4.61
C THR A 213 -16.64 -15.19 5.05
N HIS A 214 -16.87 -15.25 6.36
CA HIS A 214 -18.20 -15.23 6.96
C HIS A 214 -18.32 -13.94 7.77
N GLY A 215 -19.05 -12.96 7.24
CA GLY A 215 -18.93 -11.58 7.67
C GLY A 215 -17.54 -11.04 7.36
N THR A 216 -16.85 -10.55 8.39
CA THR A 216 -15.46 -10.08 8.31
C THR A 216 -14.43 -11.16 8.68
N LYS A 217 -14.89 -12.37 9.07
CA LYS A 217 -14.02 -13.46 9.50
C LYS A 217 -13.52 -14.24 8.30
N ILE A 218 -12.21 -14.24 8.11
CA ILE A 218 -11.55 -14.95 7.02
C ILE A 218 -11.57 -16.47 7.30
N SER A 219 -11.90 -17.24 6.28
CA SER A 219 -11.76 -18.70 6.27
C SER A 219 -10.43 -19.07 5.62
N ASP A 220 -9.38 -19.18 6.42
CA ASP A 220 -8.00 -19.42 5.95
C ASP A 220 -7.89 -20.66 5.04
N GLU A 221 -8.48 -21.80 5.43
CA GLU A 221 -8.41 -23.06 4.67
C GLU A 221 -9.10 -23.01 3.29
N ARG A 222 -9.93 -21.99 3.06
CA ARG A 222 -10.71 -21.82 1.82
C ARG A 222 -10.34 -20.55 1.07
N SER A 223 -9.32 -19.85 1.55
CA SER A 223 -8.75 -18.66 0.93
C SER A 223 -7.37 -19.02 0.38
N GLY A 224 -6.96 -18.36 -0.70
CA GLY A 224 -5.71 -18.73 -1.35
C GLY A 224 -5.35 -17.78 -2.49
N ALA A 225 -4.24 -18.10 -3.14
CA ALA A 225 -3.78 -17.38 -4.31
C ALA A 225 -3.21 -18.35 -5.34
N ALA A 226 -3.43 -18.07 -6.62
CA ALA A 226 -2.79 -18.75 -7.74
C ALA A 226 -1.86 -17.79 -8.47
N ASN A 227 -0.66 -18.27 -8.80
CA ASN A 227 0.28 -17.57 -9.69
C ASN A 227 0.02 -18.01 -11.13
N ASN A 228 0.23 -17.12 -12.11
CA ASN A 228 -0.01 -17.33 -13.55
C ASN A 228 -1.50 -17.38 -13.98
N GLY A 229 -2.32 -16.46 -13.44
CA GLY A 229 -3.73 -16.33 -13.83
C GLY A 229 -3.99 -15.53 -15.11
N GLY A 230 -2.95 -15.08 -15.82
CA GLY A 230 -3.02 -14.24 -17.02
C GLY A 230 -2.30 -14.83 -18.22
#